data_AF-A0A2E6C1Z7-F1
#
_entry.id   AF-A0A2E6C1Z7-F1
#
_cell.length_a   1.000
_cell.length_b   1.000
_cell.length_c   1.000
_cell.angle_alpha   90.00
_cell.angle_beta   90.00
_cell.angle_gamma   90.00
#
_symmetry.space_group_name_H-M   'P 1'
#
loop_
_entity.id
_entity.type
_entity.pdbx_description
1 polymer ?
#
loop_
_entity_poly.entity_id
_entity_poly.type
_entity_poly.pdbx_seq_one_letter_code
_entity_poly.pdbx_strand_id
1 'polypeptide(L)'
;MGIEIERRFLVDGRYDKPWRTGNHSVMCQHYLSGVSHIDGKVMWNGIQLIEEEDVLENLTTWRIRLSGDAATLTAKGRRIGATATEYNWDVPMEIY
;
A
#
# COMPACT_ATOMS: atom_id res chain seq x y z
N MET A 1 1.89 -9.77 -19.08
CA MET A 1 2.73 -10.18 -17.93
C MET A 1 2.01 -11.33 -17.23
N GLY A 2 2.68 -12.46 -16.98
CA GLY A 2 2.05 -13.64 -16.36
C GLY A 2 1.84 -13.48 -14.86
N ILE A 3 1.05 -14.36 -14.25
CA ILE A 3 0.87 -14.44 -12.79
C ILE A 3 2.15 -15.02 -12.19
N GLU A 4 2.74 -14.33 -11.22
CA GLU A 4 3.89 -14.84 -10.46
C GLU A 4 3.48 -16.07 -9.62
N ILE A 5 4.33 -17.10 -9.64
CA ILE A 5 4.12 -18.33 -8.86
C ILE A 5 5.06 -18.29 -7.65
N GLU A 6 4.51 -18.09 -6.46
CA GLU A 6 5.26 -17.94 -5.20
C GLU A 6 4.77 -18.90 -4.08
N ARG A 7 5.64 -19.20 -3.10
CA ARG A 7 5.32 -19.98 -1.89
C ARG A 7 5.93 -19.30 -0.66
N ARG A 8 5.20 -19.28 0.46
CA ARG A 8 5.65 -18.69 1.74
C ARG A 8 5.89 -19.78 2.79
N PHE A 9 6.93 -19.60 3.60
CA PHE A 9 7.33 -20.53 4.65
C PHE A 9 7.69 -19.75 5.92
N LEU A 10 7.51 -20.39 7.08
CA LEU A 10 8.11 -19.90 8.31
C LEU A 10 9.63 -20.11 8.26
N VAL A 11 10.39 -19.17 8.81
CA VAL A 11 11.85 -19.25 8.88
C VAL A 11 12.24 -19.68 10.30
N ASP A 12 12.84 -20.87 10.44
CA ASP A 12 13.10 -21.49 11.75
C ASP A 12 14.35 -20.95 12.49
N GLY A 13 15.20 -20.19 11.79
CA GLY A 13 16.35 -19.50 12.34
C GLY A 13 17.42 -20.40 12.99
N ARG A 14 17.49 -21.69 12.67
CA ARG A 14 18.46 -22.63 13.29
C ARG A 14 19.80 -22.70 12.57
N TYR A 15 19.80 -22.55 11.24
CA TYR A 15 20.99 -22.62 10.38
C TYR A 15 21.46 -21.22 9.96
N ASP A 16 22.35 -21.17 8.97
CA ASP A 16 22.84 -19.93 8.36
C ASP A 16 21.70 -18.96 8.02
N LYS A 17 21.93 -17.68 8.33
CA LYS A 17 20.93 -16.61 8.27
C LYS A 17 21.39 -15.53 7.29
N PRO A 18 21.58 -15.84 5.99
CA PRO A 18 22.09 -14.87 5.02
C PRO A 18 21.23 -13.59 4.94
N TRP A 19 19.93 -13.69 5.28
CA TRP A 19 19.02 -12.54 5.37
C TRP A 19 19.34 -11.55 6.51
N ARG A 20 20.21 -11.87 7.46
CA ARG A 20 20.62 -10.95 8.54
C ARG A 20 21.72 -9.99 8.13
N THR A 21 22.53 -10.35 7.13
CA THR A 21 23.66 -9.56 6.64
C THR A 21 23.50 -9.10 5.20
N GLY A 22 22.44 -9.57 4.52
CA GLY A 22 22.10 -9.13 3.17
C GLY A 22 21.54 -7.71 3.13
N ASN A 23 21.27 -7.23 1.91
CA ASN A 23 20.55 -5.98 1.71
C ASN A 23 19.19 -6.05 2.41
N HIS A 24 18.86 -5.00 3.15
CA HIS A 24 17.60 -4.89 3.85
C HIS A 24 16.93 -3.56 3.49
N SER A 25 15.62 -3.53 3.63
CA SER A 25 14.84 -2.31 3.62
C SER A 25 13.89 -2.32 4.82
N VAL A 26 13.68 -1.13 5.39
CA VAL A 26 12.67 -0.94 6.43
C VAL A 26 11.36 -0.64 5.74
N MET A 27 10.29 -1.30 6.18
CA MET A 27 8.94 -1.08 5.68
C MET A 27 7.97 -1.00 6.84
N CYS A 28 7.06 -0.04 6.78
CA CYS A 28 5.95 0.08 7.71
C CYS A 28 4.67 0.41 6.91
N GLN A 29 3.55 -0.22 7.25
CA GLN A 29 2.30 -0.04 6.50
C GLN A 29 1.09 -0.06 7.42
N HIS A 30 0.09 0.75 7.09
CA HIS A 30 -1.14 0.88 7.85
C HIS A 30 -2.33 0.87 6.90
N TYR A 31 -3.41 0.20 7.31
CA TYR A 31 -4.70 0.27 6.62
C TYR A 31 -5.49 1.45 7.19
N LEU A 32 -6.01 2.29 6.29
CA LEU A 32 -6.76 3.48 6.65
C LEU A 32 -8.26 3.18 6.57
N SER A 33 -8.97 3.39 7.67
CA SER A 33 -10.44 3.39 7.71
C SER A 33 -10.98 4.81 7.67
N GLY A 34 -12.17 5.01 7.11
CA GLY A 34 -12.84 6.31 7.09
C GLY A 34 -12.21 7.32 6.11
N VAL A 35 -11.50 6.84 5.09
CA VAL A 35 -11.04 7.69 3.99
C VAL A 35 -12.25 8.16 3.19
N SER A 36 -12.33 9.46 2.93
CA SER A 36 -13.42 10.09 2.19
C SER A 36 -12.91 10.75 0.91
N HIS A 37 -13.76 10.79 -0.11
CA HIS A 37 -13.52 11.52 -1.34
C HIS A 37 -14.48 12.71 -1.41
N ILE A 38 -13.97 13.93 -1.40
CA ILE A 38 -14.76 15.16 -1.42
C ILE A 38 -14.12 16.10 -2.44
N ASP A 39 -14.88 16.48 -3.47
CA ASP A 39 -14.46 17.45 -4.50
C ASP A 39 -13.08 17.15 -5.11
N GLY A 40 -12.84 15.90 -5.52
CA GLY A 40 -11.57 15.47 -6.10
C GLY A 40 -10.43 15.32 -5.08
N LYS A 41 -10.70 15.36 -3.78
CA LYS A 41 -9.69 15.22 -2.73
C LYS A 41 -9.90 13.97 -1.91
N VAL A 42 -8.85 13.19 -1.75
CA VAL A 42 -8.80 12.08 -0.79
C VAL A 42 -8.39 12.63 0.56
N MET A 43 -9.27 12.47 1.55
CA MET A 43 -9.06 12.96 2.91
C MET A 43 -9.08 11.80 3.90
N TRP A 44 -8.26 11.88 4.93
CA TRP A 44 -8.27 10.98 6.07
C TRP A 44 -8.03 11.74 7.37
N ASN A 45 -8.95 11.64 8.34
CA ASN A 45 -8.86 12.34 9.63
C ASN A 45 -8.53 13.85 9.52
N GLY A 46 -9.06 14.53 8.50
CA GLY A 46 -8.81 15.95 8.24
C GLY A 46 -7.50 16.26 7.49
N ILE A 47 -6.69 15.24 7.19
CA ILE A 47 -5.46 15.37 6.38
C ILE A 47 -5.81 15.09 4.93
N GLN A 48 -5.41 15.99 4.02
CA GLN A 48 -5.48 15.72 2.58
C GLN A 48 -4.34 14.77 2.20
N LEU A 49 -4.69 13.62 1.64
CA LEU A 49 -3.72 12.62 1.21
C LEU A 49 -3.24 12.90 -0.22
N ILE A 50 -4.20 13.00 -1.16
CA ILE A 50 -3.96 13.31 -2.58
C ILE A 50 -5.13 14.08 -3.17
N GLU A 51 -4.90 14.67 -4.33
CA GLU A 51 -5.92 15.24 -5.21
C GLU A 51 -6.00 14.35 -6.46
N GLU A 52 -7.21 13.91 -6.79
CA GLU A 52 -7.54 13.02 -7.90
C GLU A 52 -8.81 13.52 -8.56
N GLU A 53 -8.67 13.99 -9.80
CA GLU A 53 -9.82 14.46 -10.60
C GLU A 53 -10.64 13.28 -11.14
N ASP A 54 -10.00 12.10 -11.28
CA ASP A 54 -10.69 10.91 -11.73
C ASP A 54 -11.68 10.38 -10.69
N VAL A 55 -12.76 9.78 -11.20
CA VAL A 55 -13.79 9.18 -10.36
C VAL A 55 -13.27 7.87 -9.76
N LEU A 56 -12.98 7.90 -8.46
CA LEU A 56 -12.58 6.73 -7.69
C LEU A 56 -13.80 5.94 -7.18
N GLU A 57 -14.16 4.86 -7.87
CA GLU A 57 -15.34 4.05 -7.56
C GLU A 57 -15.01 2.67 -6.97
N ASN A 58 -15.94 2.15 -6.16
CA ASN A 58 -15.92 0.78 -5.63
C ASN A 58 -14.64 0.41 -4.83
N LEU A 59 -13.97 1.42 -4.25
CA LEU A 59 -12.79 1.24 -3.39
C LEU A 59 -13.20 0.67 -2.03
N THR A 60 -12.47 -0.34 -1.58
CA THR A 60 -12.75 -1.08 -0.35
C THR A 60 -11.61 -1.02 0.65
N THR A 61 -10.39 -0.74 0.18
CA THR A 61 -9.19 -0.78 1.00
C THR A 61 -8.31 0.40 0.67
N TRP A 62 -7.87 1.11 1.69
CA TRP A 62 -6.84 2.12 1.61
C TRP A 62 -5.66 1.70 2.48
N ARG A 63 -4.44 1.86 1.96
CA ARG A 63 -3.22 1.53 2.68
C ARG A 63 -2.17 2.57 2.40
N ILE A 64 -1.58 3.13 3.45
CA ILE A 64 -0.37 3.92 3.34
C ILE A 64 0.84 3.05 3.73
N ARG A 65 1.93 3.16 2.98
CA ARG A 65 3.16 2.39 3.20
C ARG A 65 4.37 3.30 3.10
N LEU A 66 5.25 3.22 4.08
CA LEU A 66 6.61 3.73 4.03
C LEU A 66 7.56 2.59 3.67
N SER A 67 8.38 2.75 2.63
CA SER A 67 9.43 1.81 2.24
C SER A 67 10.73 2.57 1.98
N GLY A 68 11.71 2.45 2.88
CA GLY A 68 12.83 3.38 2.90
C GLY A 68 12.33 4.81 3.13
N ASP A 69 12.62 5.71 2.19
CA ASP A 69 12.26 7.13 2.25
C ASP A 69 11.06 7.50 1.35
N ALA A 70 10.35 6.51 0.83
CA ALA A 70 9.20 6.70 -0.05
C ALA A 70 7.90 6.29 0.66
N ALA A 71 6.95 7.21 0.71
CA ALA A 71 5.58 6.95 1.15
C ALA A 71 4.66 6.78 -0.06
N THR A 72 3.83 5.73 -0.03
CA THR A 72 2.88 5.41 -1.09
C THR A 72 1.50 5.19 -0.49
N LEU A 73 0.49 5.82 -1.08
CA LEU A 73 -0.92 5.52 -0.84
C LEU A 73 -1.41 4.55 -1.90
N THR A 74 -2.05 3.47 -1.47
CA THR A 74 -2.70 2.48 -2.35
C THR A 74 -4.19 2.44 -2.06
N ALA A 75 -5.01 2.51 -3.10
CA ALA A 75 -6.43 2.18 -3.03
C ALA A 75 -6.73 0.91 -3.83
N LYS A 76 -7.49 -0.02 -3.24
CA LYS A 76 -7.95 -1.24 -3.93
C LYS A 76 -9.47 -1.29 -4.00
N GLY A 77 -9.96 -1.54 -5.20
CA GLY A 77 -11.35 -1.85 -5.49
C GLY A 77 -11.76 -3.22 -4.95
N ARG A 78 -13.06 -3.51 -5.04
CA ARG A 78 -13.58 -4.85 -4.75
C ARG A 78 -12.92 -5.89 -5.67
N ARG A 79 -12.46 -6.99 -5.09
CA ARG A 79 -11.88 -8.11 -5.84
C ARG A 79 -12.96 -8.91 -6.56
N ILE A 80 -12.74 -9.18 -7.85
CA ILE A 80 -13.54 -10.07 -8.69
C ILE A 80 -12.62 -11.15 -9.24
N GLY A 81 -12.70 -12.37 -8.67
CA GLY A 81 -11.79 -13.47 -8.98
C GLY A 81 -10.33 -13.14 -8.64
N ALA A 82 -9.45 -13.16 -9.65
CA ALA A 82 -8.03 -12.84 -9.50
C ALA A 82 -7.70 -11.34 -9.64
N THR A 83 -8.68 -10.50 -9.99
CA THR A 83 -8.45 -9.10 -10.36
C THR A 83 -9.13 -8.14 -9.38
N ALA A 84 -8.51 -7.00 -9.12
CA ALA A 84 -9.12 -5.86 -8.44
C ALA A 84 -8.53 -4.58 -9.07
N THR A 85 -9.34 -3.53 -9.20
CA THR A 85 -8.82 -2.20 -9.56
C THR A 85 -7.86 -1.76 -8.46
N GLU A 86 -6.71 -1.20 -8.84
CA GLU A 86 -5.70 -0.76 -7.89
C GLU A 86 -5.10 0.55 -8.38
N TYR A 87 -5.07 1.54 -7.49
CA TYR A 87 -4.47 2.85 -7.72
C TYR A 87 -3.34 3.04 -6.73
N ASN A 88 -2.25 3.66 -7.17
CA ASN A 88 -1.09 3.94 -6.35
C ASN A 88 -0.63 5.37 -6.61
N TRP A 89 -0.39 6.10 -5.53
CA TRP A 89 0.14 7.45 -5.57
C TRP A 89 1.33 7.55 -4.65
N ASP A 90 2.39 8.21 -5.12
CA ASP A 90 3.44 8.69 -4.25
C ASP A 90 2.88 9.85 -3.43
N VAL A 91 3.14 9.81 -2.12
CA VAL A 91 2.68 10.84 -1.20
C VAL A 91 3.84 11.44 -0.43
N PRO A 92 3.72 12.71 0.01
CA PRO A 92 4.76 13.34 0.81
C PRO A 92 5.02 12.56 2.12
N MET A 93 6.27 12.55 2.60
CA MET A 93 6.64 11.88 3.85
C MET A 93 5.96 12.52 5.08
N GLU A 94 5.58 13.80 4.97
CA GLU A 94 4.97 14.59 6.03
C GLU A 94 3.56 14.10 6.40
N ILE A 95 2.90 13.33 5.52
CA ILE A 95 1.57 12.78 5.77
C ILE A 95 1.58 11.33 6.27
N TYR A 96 2.77 10.72 6.44
CA TYR A 96 2.95 9.39 7.03
C TYR A 96 3.16 9.46 8.55
#